data_AF-A0A814SUM7-F1
#
_entry.id   AF-A0A814SUM7-F1
#
_cell.length_a   1.000
_cell.length_b   1.000
_cell.length_c   1.000
_cell.angle_alpha   90.00
_cell.angle_beta   90.00
_cell.angle_gamma   90.00
#
_symmetry.space_group_name_H-M   'P 1'
#
loop_
_entity.id
_entity.type
_entity.pdbx_description
1 polymer ?
#
loop_
_entity_poly.entity_id
_entity_poly.type
_entity_poly.pdbx_seq_one_letter_code
_entity_poly.pdbx_strand_id
1 'polypeptide(L)'
;TCIFCGEKNELFVNDGLEQHYWSICPMLTRCKECNQVIEIATLIDHLLSECTNHEKYSQCLRCNEAILKTEYEKHTKLKECLEAKPNTNRCPLCHNNIDSNGEQSWREHLMSVDGCVRNPRRELAIKKKNKEHQQPHLPISQKSHHPQQQQQQQQQSSTSNVIKKQNTKKVTGLPQLPREL
;
A
#
# COMPACT_ATOMS: atom_id res chain seq x y z
N THR A 1 1.60 10.15 8.06
CA THR A 1 0.23 10.12 7.51
C THR A 1 0.19 9.28 6.26
N CYS A 2 -0.84 8.48 6.05
CA CYS A 2 -1.08 7.75 4.79
C CYS A 2 -1.82 8.66 3.80
N ILE A 3 -1.30 8.78 2.58
CA ILE A 3 -1.92 9.66 1.55
C ILE A 3 -3.25 9.11 1.05
N PHE A 4 -3.39 7.78 0.94
CA PHE A 4 -4.58 7.14 0.36
C PHE A 4 -5.76 7.08 1.32
N CYS A 5 -5.55 6.70 2.59
CA CYS A 5 -6.66 6.57 3.56
C CYS A 5 -6.70 7.69 4.60
N GLY A 6 -5.69 8.57 4.64
CA GLY A 6 -5.63 9.68 5.58
C GLY A 6 -5.27 9.29 7.03
N GLU A 7 -5.02 8.00 7.32
CA GLU A 7 -4.63 7.55 8.68
C GLU A 7 -3.37 8.32 9.14
N LYS A 8 -3.43 8.85 10.36
CA LYS A 8 -2.28 9.42 11.05
C LYS A 8 -1.88 8.43 12.13
N ASN A 9 -0.65 7.93 12.06
CA ASN A 9 -0.12 6.96 13.00
C ASN A 9 1.35 7.26 13.22
N GLU A 10 1.77 7.39 14.48
CA GLU A 10 3.16 7.65 14.86
C GLU A 10 4.09 6.51 14.43
N LEU A 11 3.56 5.29 14.32
CA LEU A 11 4.28 4.11 13.84
C LEU A 11 4.52 4.12 12.33
N PHE A 12 4.09 5.14 11.59
CA PHE A 12 4.45 5.29 10.17
C PHE A 12 5.91 5.73 9.96
N VAL A 13 6.70 5.81 11.03
CA VAL A 13 8.16 5.83 10.98
C VAL A 13 8.73 4.43 10.73
N ASN A 14 9.99 4.32 10.29
CA ASN A 14 10.76 3.07 10.20
C ASN A 14 9.95 1.89 9.60
N ASP A 15 9.62 1.98 8.32
CA ASP A 15 8.92 0.96 7.51
C ASP A 15 7.43 0.73 7.80
N GLY A 16 6.88 1.29 8.89
CA GLY A 16 5.46 1.09 9.22
C GLY A 16 4.48 1.64 8.17
N LEU A 17 4.88 2.66 7.40
CA LEU A 17 4.11 3.17 6.26
C LEU A 17 4.11 2.18 5.07
N GLU A 18 5.24 1.53 4.81
CA GLU A 18 5.35 0.53 3.74
C GLU A 18 4.50 -0.69 4.08
N GLN A 19 4.57 -1.18 5.33
CA GLN A 19 3.72 -2.25 5.82
C GLN A 19 2.23 -1.87 5.71
N HIS A 20 1.90 -0.62 6.00
CA HIS A 20 0.54 -0.11 5.85
C HIS A 20 0.09 -0.20 4.39
N TYR A 21 0.86 0.29 3.43
CA TYR A 21 0.52 0.19 2.01
C TYR A 21 0.38 -1.26 1.56
N TRP A 22 1.33 -2.10 1.97
CA TRP A 22 1.42 -3.49 1.57
C TRP A 22 0.22 -4.34 1.97
N SER A 23 -0.32 -4.13 3.18
CA SER A 23 -1.28 -5.08 3.77
C SER A 23 -2.44 -4.48 4.57
N ILE A 24 -2.39 -3.21 4.96
CA ILE A 24 -3.35 -2.63 5.93
C ILE A 24 -4.26 -1.58 5.28
N CYS A 25 -3.73 -0.77 4.36
CA CYS A 25 -4.46 0.37 3.81
C CYS A 25 -5.76 -0.10 3.12
N PRO A 26 -6.95 0.35 3.59
CA PRO A 26 -8.23 -0.08 3.04
C PRO A 26 -8.50 0.46 1.63
N MET A 27 -7.72 1.44 1.18
CA MET A 27 -7.82 2.05 -0.14
C MET A 27 -6.98 1.33 -1.19
N LEU A 28 -6.11 0.41 -0.76
CA LEU A 28 -5.19 -0.31 -1.62
C LEU A 28 -5.52 -1.80 -1.67
N THR A 29 -5.17 -2.43 -2.78
CA THR A 29 -5.28 -3.87 -2.98
C THR A 29 -4.04 -4.40 -3.67
N ARG A 30 -3.83 -5.71 -3.59
CA ARG A 30 -2.82 -6.40 -4.39
C ARG A 30 -3.49 -6.93 -5.65
N CYS A 31 -2.97 -6.54 -6.82
CA CYS A 31 -3.40 -7.13 -8.08
C CYS A 31 -3.11 -8.63 -8.07
N LYS A 32 -4.12 -9.45 -8.38
CA LYS A 32 -3.99 -10.93 -8.38
C LYS A 32 -3.11 -11.46 -9.51
N GLU A 33 -2.94 -10.68 -10.56
CA GLU A 33 -2.18 -11.07 -11.75
C GLU A 33 -0.69 -10.72 -11.65
N CYS A 34 -0.35 -9.54 -11.11
CA CYS A 34 1.05 -9.04 -11.08
C CYS A 34 1.60 -8.76 -9.68
N ASN A 35 0.79 -8.94 -8.63
CA ASN A 35 1.15 -8.70 -7.23
C ASN A 35 1.54 -7.26 -6.85
N GLN A 36 1.36 -6.29 -7.75
CA GLN A 36 1.54 -4.87 -7.43
C GLN A 36 0.48 -4.39 -6.43
N VAL A 37 0.88 -3.49 -5.53
CA VAL A 37 -0.04 -2.79 -4.65
C VAL A 37 -0.54 -1.56 -5.38
N ILE A 38 -1.85 -1.47 -5.59
CA ILE A 38 -2.49 -0.41 -6.37
C ILE A 38 -3.72 0.13 -5.64
N GLU A 39 -4.18 1.31 -6.04
CA GLU A 39 -5.45 1.85 -5.58
C GLU A 39 -6.61 1.00 -6.09
N ILE A 40 -7.58 0.71 -5.21
CA ILE A 40 -8.77 -0.05 -5.61
C ILE A 40 -9.56 0.71 -6.68
N ALA A 41 -9.54 2.05 -6.63
CA ALA A 41 -10.22 2.92 -7.58
C ALA A 41 -9.71 2.77 -9.03
N THR A 42 -8.43 2.41 -9.21
CA THR A 42 -7.79 2.28 -10.53
C THR A 42 -7.54 0.84 -10.95
N LEU A 43 -7.97 -0.16 -10.15
CA LEU A 43 -7.73 -1.58 -10.46
C LEU A 43 -8.32 -2.03 -11.80
N ILE A 44 -9.46 -1.45 -12.23
CA ILE A 44 -10.04 -1.77 -13.54
C ILE A 44 -9.10 -1.28 -14.66
N ASP A 45 -8.68 -0.02 -14.60
CA ASP A 45 -7.77 0.56 -15.60
C ASP A 45 -6.43 -0.17 -15.61
N HIS A 46 -5.89 -0.46 -14.43
CA HIS A 46 -4.69 -1.28 -14.28
C HIS A 46 -4.80 -2.61 -15.02
N LEU A 47 -5.90 -3.36 -14.83
CA LEU A 47 -6.10 -4.65 -15.50
C LEU A 47 -6.29 -4.52 -17.02
N LEU A 48 -6.71 -3.36 -17.52
CA LEU A 48 -6.98 -3.14 -18.95
C LEU A 48 -5.76 -2.63 -19.72
N SER A 49 -4.82 -1.91 -19.08
CA SER A 49 -3.73 -1.25 -19.80
C SER A 49 -2.34 -1.33 -19.15
N GLU A 50 -2.24 -1.44 -17.82
CA GLU A 50 -0.95 -1.35 -17.12
C GLU A 50 -0.41 -2.71 -16.67
N CYS A 51 -1.31 -3.65 -16.41
CA CYS A 51 -0.96 -4.95 -15.86
C CYS A 51 -0.09 -5.73 -16.86
N THR A 52 0.89 -6.48 -16.34
CA THR A 52 1.70 -7.42 -17.14
C THR A 52 0.85 -8.48 -17.85
N ASN A 53 -0.38 -8.70 -17.38
CA ASN A 53 -1.34 -9.65 -17.96
C ASN A 53 -2.56 -8.95 -18.58
N HIS A 54 -2.50 -7.65 -18.88
CA HIS A 54 -3.64 -6.88 -19.38
C HIS A 54 -4.25 -7.49 -20.66
N GLU A 55 -3.45 -8.13 -21.50
CA GLU A 55 -3.89 -8.81 -22.72
C GLU A 55 -4.94 -9.91 -22.47
N LYS A 56 -5.03 -10.45 -21.25
CA LYS A 56 -6.05 -11.43 -20.86
C LYS A 56 -7.43 -10.82 -20.63
N TYR A 57 -7.52 -9.49 -20.51
CA TYR A 57 -8.74 -8.79 -20.13
C TYR A 57 -9.35 -8.02 -21.30
N SER A 58 -10.65 -7.78 -21.21
CA SER A 58 -11.39 -6.89 -22.09
C SER A 58 -12.47 -6.18 -21.29
N GLN A 59 -12.70 -4.91 -21.61
CA GLN A 59 -13.69 -4.12 -20.90
C GLN A 59 -15.10 -4.53 -21.32
N CYS A 60 -15.95 -4.85 -20.36
CA CYS A 60 -17.38 -5.04 -20.64
C CYS A 60 -18.05 -3.68 -20.85
N LEU A 61 -18.67 -3.47 -22.02
CA LEU A 61 -19.36 -2.21 -22.34
C LEU A 61 -20.63 -1.95 -21.53
N ARG A 62 -21.14 -2.94 -20.81
CA ARG A 62 -22.35 -2.79 -19.97
C ARG A 62 -22.02 -2.39 -18.54
N CYS A 63 -20.97 -2.99 -17.97
CA CYS A 63 -20.64 -2.82 -16.56
C CYS A 63 -19.31 -2.11 -16.30
N ASN A 64 -18.55 -1.84 -17.36
CA ASN A 64 -17.22 -1.22 -17.38
C ASN A 64 -16.11 -1.99 -16.66
N GLU A 65 -16.36 -3.22 -16.19
CA GLU A 65 -15.33 -4.05 -15.57
C GLU A 65 -14.36 -4.67 -16.57
N ALA A 66 -13.16 -4.97 -16.09
CA ALA A 66 -12.18 -5.81 -16.77
C ALA A 66 -12.57 -7.29 -16.64
N ILE A 67 -13.04 -7.89 -17.73
CA ILE A 67 -13.47 -9.30 -17.78
C ILE A 67 -12.41 -10.12 -18.50
N LEU A 68 -12.09 -11.31 -17.99
CA LEU A 68 -11.21 -12.25 -18.70
C LEU A 68 -11.81 -12.59 -20.06
N LYS A 69 -10.99 -12.53 -21.11
CA LYS A 69 -11.41 -12.83 -22.50
C LYS A 69 -12.05 -14.21 -22.62
N THR A 70 -11.59 -15.19 -21.83
CA THR A 70 -12.16 -16.54 -21.78
C THR A 70 -13.59 -16.61 -21.24
N GLU A 71 -13.99 -15.66 -20.40
CA GLU A 71 -15.33 -15.59 -19.78
C GLU A 71 -16.23 -14.53 -20.43
N TYR A 72 -15.70 -13.72 -21.36
CA TYR A 72 -16.36 -12.53 -21.90
C TYR A 72 -17.66 -12.85 -22.63
N GLU A 73 -17.67 -13.89 -23.47
CA GLU A 73 -18.87 -14.30 -24.21
C GLU A 73 -19.99 -14.73 -23.25
N LYS A 74 -19.66 -15.56 -22.25
CA LYS A 74 -20.61 -16.00 -21.23
C LYS A 74 -21.14 -14.81 -20.43
N HIS A 75 -20.27 -13.91 -19.98
CA HIS A 75 -20.62 -12.71 -19.23
C HIS A 75 -21.62 -11.83 -20.01
N THR A 76 -21.34 -11.56 -21.28
CA THR A 76 -22.18 -10.69 -22.13
C THR A 76 -23.49 -11.34 -22.55
N LYS A 77 -23.50 -12.67 -22.76
CA LYS A 77 -24.71 -13.43 -23.10
C LYS A 77 -25.70 -13.51 -21.93
N LEU A 78 -25.21 -13.76 -20.71
CA LEU A 78 -26.06 -13.90 -19.52
C LEU A 78 -26.57 -12.55 -18.99
N LYS A 79 -25.81 -11.45 -19.18
CA LYS A 79 -26.15 -10.10 -18.71
C LYS A 79 -26.44 -10.00 -17.20
N GLU A 80 -25.88 -10.90 -16.40
CA GLU A 80 -26.03 -10.93 -14.94
C GLU A 80 -25.21 -9.84 -14.21
N CYS A 81 -24.30 -9.17 -14.92
CA CYS A 81 -23.55 -8.05 -14.34
C CYS A 81 -24.47 -6.90 -13.95
N LEU A 82 -24.04 -6.06 -12.99
CA LEU A 82 -24.74 -4.81 -12.73
C LEU A 82 -24.40 -3.79 -13.84
N GLU A 83 -25.39 -3.11 -14.40
CA GLU A 83 -25.17 -2.07 -15.41
C GLU A 83 -24.49 -0.84 -14.81
N ALA A 84 -23.53 -0.27 -15.52
CA ALA A 84 -22.91 0.99 -15.14
C ALA A 84 -23.94 2.12 -15.24
N LYS A 85 -24.00 2.98 -14.22
CA LYS A 85 -24.86 4.16 -14.25
C LYS A 85 -24.05 5.40 -14.64
N PRO A 86 -24.66 6.40 -15.30
CA PRO A 86 -24.00 7.69 -15.50
C PRO A 86 -23.52 8.28 -14.17
N ASN A 87 -22.38 8.97 -14.18
CA ASN A 87 -21.78 9.59 -12.98
C ASN A 87 -21.56 8.60 -11.83
N THR A 88 -21.23 7.35 -12.16
CA THR A 88 -20.82 6.36 -11.15
C THR A 88 -19.50 5.71 -11.53
N ASN A 89 -18.69 5.48 -10.51
CA ASN A 89 -17.55 4.58 -10.54
C ASN A 89 -18.01 3.14 -10.30
N ARG A 90 -17.18 2.16 -10.67
CA ARG A 90 -17.46 0.74 -10.46
C ARG A 90 -16.47 0.15 -9.46
N CYS A 91 -16.97 -0.38 -8.35
CA CYS A 91 -16.11 -1.09 -7.39
C CYS A 91 -15.69 -2.46 -7.95
N PRO A 92 -14.39 -2.73 -8.19
CA PRO A 92 -13.94 -4.03 -8.68
C PRO A 92 -13.98 -5.14 -7.63
N LEU A 93 -14.24 -4.81 -6.36
CA LEU A 93 -14.30 -5.78 -5.26
C LEU A 93 -15.70 -6.33 -5.03
N CYS A 94 -16.71 -5.44 -5.07
CA CYS A 94 -18.10 -5.80 -4.81
C CYS A 94 -19.03 -5.64 -6.02
N HIS A 95 -18.51 -5.14 -7.15
CA HIS A 95 -19.24 -4.99 -8.41
C HIS A 95 -20.43 -3.99 -8.34
N ASN A 96 -20.49 -3.17 -7.29
CA ASN A 96 -21.49 -2.12 -7.15
C ASN A 96 -21.04 -0.81 -7.80
N ASN A 97 -22.02 -0.01 -8.21
CA ASN A 97 -21.80 1.37 -8.61
C ASN A 97 -21.60 2.25 -7.36
N ILE A 98 -20.65 3.18 -7.43
CA ILE A 98 -20.31 4.17 -6.41
C ILE A 98 -20.50 5.54 -7.05
N ASP A 99 -21.06 6.52 -6.35
CA ASP A 99 -21.17 7.88 -6.89
C ASP A 99 -19.80 8.43 -7.32
N SER A 100 -19.71 9.03 -8.50
CA SER A 100 -18.43 9.54 -9.03
C SER A 100 -18.03 10.92 -8.51
N ASN A 101 -18.48 11.30 -7.31
CA ASN A 101 -18.17 12.58 -6.65
C ASN A 101 -16.74 12.62 -6.08
N GLY A 102 -15.76 12.24 -6.91
CA GLY A 102 -14.34 12.26 -6.59
C GLY A 102 -13.88 11.18 -5.61
N GLU A 103 -12.74 11.43 -5.00
CA GLU A 103 -12.05 10.49 -4.10
C GLU A 103 -12.83 10.21 -2.81
N GLN A 104 -13.64 11.17 -2.36
CA GLN A 104 -14.40 11.06 -1.12
C GLN A 104 -15.41 9.91 -1.18
N SER A 105 -16.12 9.73 -2.31
CA SER A 105 -17.03 8.60 -2.50
C SER A 105 -16.31 7.25 -2.39
N TRP A 106 -15.08 7.15 -2.87
CA TRP A 106 -14.26 5.95 -2.73
C TRP A 106 -13.88 5.70 -1.28
N ARG A 107 -13.47 6.74 -0.54
CA ARG A 107 -13.15 6.63 0.89
C ARG A 107 -14.37 6.20 1.70
N GLU A 108 -15.52 6.81 1.46
CA GLU A 108 -16.79 6.42 2.10
C GLU A 108 -17.13 4.98 1.78
N HIS A 109 -17.10 4.58 0.51
CA HIS A 109 -17.36 3.20 0.12
C HIS A 109 -16.36 2.22 0.73
N LEU A 110 -15.05 2.49 0.73
CA LEU A 110 -14.06 1.51 1.13
C LEU A 110 -13.81 1.44 2.64
N MET A 111 -14.17 2.49 3.41
CA MET A 111 -13.80 2.64 4.82
C MET A 111 -14.98 2.78 5.79
N SER A 112 -16.19 3.06 5.32
CA SER A 112 -17.37 3.16 6.19
C SER A 112 -17.87 1.79 6.66
N VAL A 113 -18.65 1.79 7.74
CA VAL A 113 -19.30 0.59 8.29
C VAL A 113 -20.25 -0.04 7.26
N ASP A 114 -21.05 0.80 6.59
CA ASP A 114 -22.02 0.39 5.57
C ASP A 114 -21.43 0.32 4.15
N GLY A 115 -20.10 0.35 4.03
CA GLY A 115 -19.39 0.38 2.77
C GLY A 115 -19.22 -0.98 2.08
N CYS A 116 -18.11 -1.14 1.37
CA CYS A 116 -17.71 -2.29 0.57
C CYS A 116 -17.58 -3.58 1.39
N VAL A 117 -18.60 -4.43 1.36
CA VAL A 117 -18.60 -5.72 2.08
C VAL A 117 -17.54 -6.71 1.59
N ARG A 118 -16.95 -6.44 0.42
CA ARG A 118 -15.92 -7.28 -0.22
C ARG A 118 -14.50 -6.71 -0.08
N ASN A 119 -14.31 -5.64 0.68
CA ASN A 119 -12.98 -5.11 0.96
C ASN A 119 -12.34 -5.86 2.15
N PRO A 120 -11.35 -6.75 1.92
CA PRO A 120 -10.75 -7.55 3.00
C PRO A 120 -9.95 -6.72 4.00
N ARG A 121 -9.53 -5.50 3.63
CA ARG A 121 -8.74 -4.60 4.50
C ARG A 121 -9.63 -3.63 5.31
N ARG A 122 -10.93 -3.61 5.05
CA ARG A 122 -11.87 -2.68 5.70
C ARG A 122 -12.04 -2.97 7.19
N GLU A 123 -12.12 -4.23 7.59
CA GLU A 123 -12.40 -4.59 8.99
C GLU A 123 -11.33 -4.06 9.95
N LEU A 124 -10.06 -4.05 9.52
CA LEU A 124 -8.96 -3.45 10.28
C LEU A 124 -9.13 -1.94 10.45
N ALA A 125 -9.63 -1.24 9.43
CA ALA A 125 -9.92 0.18 9.51
C ALA A 125 -11.06 0.49 10.49
N ILE A 126 -12.12 -0.33 10.50
CA ILE A 126 -13.26 -0.17 11.41
C ILE A 126 -12.84 -0.44 12.87
N LYS A 127 -12.13 -1.54 13.13
CA LYS A 127 -11.69 -1.92 14.48
C LYS A 127 -10.78 -0.87 15.13
N LYS A 128 -9.93 -0.18 14.34
CA LYS A 128 -9.06 0.89 14.84
C LYS A 128 -9.84 2.13 15.29
N LYS A 129 -10.81 2.60 14.49
CA LYS A 129 -11.65 3.76 14.84
C LYS A 129 -12.43 3.56 16.14
N ASN A 130 -12.89 2.34 16.40
CA ASN A 130 -13.63 2.02 17.62
C ASN A 130 -12.75 2.02 18.88
N LYS A 131 -11.43 1.76 18.76
CA LYS A 131 -10.49 1.81 19.89
C LYS A 131 -10.13 3.24 20.28
N GLU A 132 -10.06 4.16 19.33
CA GLU A 132 -9.78 5.59 19.59
C GLU A 132 -10.93 6.27 20.35
N HIS A 133 -12.18 5.85 20.13
CA HIS A 133 -13.36 6.38 20.83
C HIS A 133 -13.58 5.79 22.25
N GLN A 134 -12.74 4.85 22.69
CA GLN A 134 -12.88 4.17 23.99
C GLN A 134 -11.72 4.44 24.97
N GLN A 135 -10.78 5.35 24.67
CA GLN A 135 -9.76 5.74 25.65
C GLN A 135 -10.19 6.99 26.45
N PRO A 136 -10.39 6.90 27.79
CA PRO A 136 -10.44 8.09 28.62
C PRO A 136 -9.05 8.73 28.66
N HIS A 137 -8.98 10.00 28.26
CA HIS A 137 -7.77 10.81 28.39
C HIS A 137 -7.36 10.88 29.87
N LEU A 138 -6.27 10.23 30.25
CA LEU A 138 -5.65 10.42 31.56
C LEU A 138 -4.83 11.72 31.54
N PRO A 139 -4.94 12.60 32.56
CA PRO A 139 -4.20 13.85 32.57
C PRO A 139 -2.70 13.59 32.78
N ILE A 140 -1.89 14.17 31.89
CA ILE A 140 -0.43 14.17 31.96
C ILE A 140 0.00 14.96 33.19
N SER A 141 0.50 14.26 34.21
CA SER A 141 1.12 14.90 35.39
C SER A 141 2.51 15.38 35.02
N GLN A 142 2.69 16.70 35.03
CA GLN A 142 3.97 17.38 34.83
C GLN A 142 4.89 17.06 36.02
N LYS A 143 6.07 16.48 35.76
CA LYS A 143 7.18 16.52 36.71
C LYS A 143 8.29 17.38 36.14
N SER A 144 8.34 18.61 36.64
CA SER A 144 9.53 19.44 36.70
C SER A 144 10.58 18.77 37.59
N HIS A 145 11.85 18.77 37.21
CA HIS A 145 12.98 19.10 38.10
C HIS A 145 14.28 19.36 37.32
N HIS A 146 15.00 20.35 37.85
CA HIS A 146 16.19 21.05 37.35
C HIS A 146 17.49 20.25 37.66
N PRO A 147 18.69 20.67 37.19
CA PRO A 147 19.87 19.84 37.00
C PRO A 147 20.83 19.85 38.20
N GLN A 148 21.74 18.88 38.27
CA GLN A 148 22.86 18.91 39.21
C GLN A 148 24.17 18.47 38.55
N GLN A 149 25.20 19.31 38.71
CA GLN A 149 26.59 19.13 38.26
C GLN A 149 27.48 18.50 39.35
N GLN A 150 28.68 18.08 38.90
CA GLN A 150 29.97 17.81 39.61
C GLN A 150 30.21 16.34 40.07
N GLN A 151 31.41 15.73 40.00
CA GLN A 151 32.75 16.05 39.49
C GLN A 151 33.59 14.73 39.39
N GLN A 152 34.82 14.83 38.87
CA GLN A 152 35.81 13.82 38.43
C GLN A 152 36.41 12.85 39.49
N GLN A 153 36.97 11.69 39.04
CA GLN A 153 38.42 11.39 39.04
C GLN A 153 38.83 10.06 38.34
N GLN A 154 40.12 9.95 38.04
CA GLN A 154 40.84 9.17 37.01
C GLN A 154 41.40 7.80 37.46
N GLN A 155 41.77 6.94 36.48
CA GLN A 155 43.08 6.25 36.23
C GLN A 155 42.85 4.83 35.61
N GLN A 156 43.21 4.56 34.34
CA GLN A 156 44.51 4.20 33.70
C GLN A 156 44.73 2.67 33.48
N SER A 157 45.42 2.35 32.37
CA SER A 157 46.02 1.06 31.93
C SER A 157 45.08 0.04 31.24
N SER A 158 45.40 -0.67 30.14
CA SER A 158 46.56 -0.75 29.24
C SER A 158 46.23 -1.64 28.02
N THR A 159 47.03 -1.51 26.95
CA THR A 159 47.37 -2.50 25.88
C THR A 159 46.28 -2.91 24.88
N SER A 160 46.35 -2.44 23.63
CA SER A 160 47.10 -2.98 22.47
C SER A 160 46.31 -4.05 21.70
N ASN A 161 45.93 -3.75 20.44
CA ASN A 161 46.17 -4.69 19.34
C ASN A 161 46.19 -4.00 17.98
N VAL A 162 47.27 -4.28 17.28
CA VAL A 162 47.66 -3.87 15.94
C VAL A 162 47.11 -4.89 14.94
N ILE A 163 46.40 -4.45 13.89
CA ILE A 163 46.36 -5.21 12.63
C ILE A 163 46.46 -4.22 11.46
N LYS A 164 47.62 -4.24 10.80
CA LYS A 164 47.85 -3.63 9.48
C LYS A 164 48.41 -4.71 8.55
N LYS A 165 47.79 -4.78 7.37
CA LYS A 165 48.32 -5.17 6.05
C LYS A 165 48.61 -6.64 5.73
N GLN A 166 47.99 -7.07 4.62
CA GLN A 166 48.49 -7.80 3.43
C GLN A 166 47.30 -7.73 2.44
N ASN A 167 47.27 -7.15 1.23
CA ASN A 167 48.10 -6.99 0.03
C ASN A 167 48.31 -8.25 -0.85
N THR A 168 48.10 -8.02 -2.16
CA THR A 168 48.44 -8.82 -3.36
C THR A 168 47.41 -9.90 -3.76
N LYS A 169 47.02 -10.17 -5.02
CA LYS A 169 47.52 -9.97 -6.41
C LYS A 169 46.27 -9.95 -7.35
N LYS A 170 46.08 -9.05 -8.34
CA LYS A 170 46.61 -8.98 -9.73
C LYS A 170 46.39 -10.24 -10.61
N VAL A 171 45.42 -10.19 -11.55
CA VAL A 171 45.32 -10.90 -12.86
C VAL A 171 44.29 -10.11 -13.71
N THR A 172 44.67 -9.19 -14.61
CA THR A 172 44.91 -9.33 -16.08
C THR A 172 43.78 -9.97 -16.90
N GLY A 173 43.25 -9.25 -17.90
CA GLY A 173 42.56 -9.86 -19.05
C GLY A 173 41.53 -8.98 -19.76
N LEU A 174 41.98 -8.16 -20.72
CA LEU A 174 41.19 -7.60 -21.85
C LEU A 174 40.69 -8.75 -22.76
N PRO A 175 39.64 -8.58 -23.62
CA PRO A 175 39.74 -7.71 -24.81
C PRO A 175 38.45 -7.00 -25.28
N GLN A 176 38.67 -6.03 -26.17
CA GLN A 176 37.71 -5.18 -26.88
C GLN A 176 37.08 -5.87 -28.12
N LEU A 177 35.77 -5.62 -28.32
CA LEU A 177 35.01 -5.18 -29.54
C LEU A 177 35.24 -5.90 -30.92
N PRO A 178 34.24 -5.97 -31.83
CA PRO A 178 33.56 -4.77 -32.39
C PRO A 178 32.06 -4.84 -32.71
N ARG A 179 31.54 -3.62 -32.91
CA ARG A 179 30.26 -3.27 -33.57
C ARG A 179 30.27 -3.70 -35.03
N GLU A 180 29.13 -4.17 -35.52
CA GLU A 180 28.79 -4.16 -36.93
C GLU A 180 27.40 -3.50 -37.11
N LEU A 181 27.19 -3.03 -38.33
CA LEU A 181 26.27 -2.01 -38.86
C LEU A 181 24.78 -2.18 -38.57
#